data_AF-A0A081AVZ3-F1
#
_entry.id   AF-A0A081AVZ3-F1
#
_cell.length_a   1.000
_cell.length_b   1.000
_cell.length_c   1.000
_cell.angle_alpha   90.00
_cell.angle_beta   90.00
_cell.angle_gamma   90.00
#
_symmetry.space_group_name_H-M   'P 1'
#
loop_
_entity.id
_entity.type
_entity.pdbx_description
1 polymer ?
#
loop_
_entity_poly.entity_id
_entity_poly.type
_entity_poly.pdbx_seq_one_letter_code
_entity_poly.pdbx_strand_id
1 'polypeptide(L)'
;MATKRPRLDAEDDPGPNSQVKKIEDISSELSHLTTETKRRRQDVAARRAANADKDVSVVKTSLKSFCTEKSKTLPWEEVLKDMNKMVLEAYVLANTHNVRLCHLRLPVKPLTQNFFHQRLLTVSSGRPLGNKHFRASVELYNSWHAAGVPPASNRYIARGWQHNPALQMKTNSENAVTLNFYRRLHKQIKRSYYIDGSEAYLMLKSILDPVYDGDDVEILAWRARIPRKSNGYLDDKPHLLLPLTFMFRSDIEEWNHRNRETPGYEEIRHFSLLPTNKGLECSHFTKCDLGLRALLKRAGIAVPNEDVWIAEADSWWRKLFKIEKFETVNRKFSGVIETDGKAVSIVMRKPKREIVETALDEKDCDVLWDLDPGRRDLFVATNQFGEKIF
;
A
#
# COMPACT_ATOMS: atom_id res chain seq x y z
N MET A 1 -47.08 -49.88 -44.69
CA MET A 1 -46.59 -48.55 -44.25
C MET A 1 -45.72 -48.72 -43.02
N ALA A 2 -44.78 -47.80 -42.80
CA ALA A 2 -43.67 -47.78 -41.83
C ALA A 2 -42.36 -48.43 -42.30
N THR A 3 -41.51 -47.56 -42.83
CA THR A 3 -40.14 -47.71 -43.34
C THR A 3 -39.14 -48.12 -42.24
N LYS A 4 -38.30 -49.12 -42.53
CA LYS A 4 -37.09 -49.43 -41.76
C LYS A 4 -36.09 -48.27 -41.89
N ARG A 5 -35.68 -47.65 -40.77
CA ARG A 5 -34.50 -46.77 -40.73
C ARG A 5 -33.22 -47.62 -40.67
N PRO A 6 -32.14 -47.24 -41.37
CA PRO A 6 -30.87 -47.93 -41.31
C PRO A 6 -30.12 -47.62 -40.01
N ARG A 7 -29.35 -48.59 -39.53
CA ARG A 7 -28.32 -48.41 -38.49
C ARG A 7 -27.29 -47.42 -39.02
N LEU A 8 -27.08 -46.32 -38.29
CA LEU A 8 -25.90 -45.48 -38.45
C LEU A 8 -24.83 -46.03 -37.51
N ASP A 9 -23.71 -46.38 -38.12
CA ASP A 9 -22.49 -46.79 -37.46
C ASP A 9 -22.00 -45.68 -36.53
N ALA A 10 -21.47 -46.09 -35.38
CA ALA A 10 -20.87 -45.20 -34.41
C ALA A 10 -19.62 -44.55 -35.03
N GLU A 11 -19.75 -43.31 -35.47
CA GLU A 11 -18.59 -42.46 -35.73
C GLU A 11 -17.91 -42.09 -34.41
N ASP A 12 -16.59 -42.16 -34.45
CA ASP A 12 -15.63 -41.96 -33.38
C ASP A 12 -15.90 -40.68 -32.57
N ASP A 13 -16.44 -40.85 -31.36
CA ASP A 13 -16.41 -39.82 -30.33
C ASP A 13 -14.96 -39.66 -29.83
N PRO A 14 -14.28 -38.53 -30.07
CA PRO A 14 -12.91 -38.36 -29.66
C PRO A 14 -12.88 -38.25 -28.14
N GLY A 15 -12.57 -39.38 -27.49
CA GLY A 15 -12.49 -39.46 -26.03
C GLY A 15 -11.62 -38.38 -25.40
N PRO A 16 -11.75 -38.15 -24.08
CA PRO A 16 -11.25 -36.98 -23.36
C PRO A 16 -9.75 -36.67 -23.57
N ASN A 17 -8.94 -37.66 -23.98
CA ASN A 17 -7.52 -37.47 -24.29
C ASN A 17 -7.24 -36.71 -25.61
N SER A 18 -8.18 -36.65 -26.56
CA SER A 18 -8.04 -35.88 -27.81
C SER A 18 -8.25 -34.38 -27.58
N GLN A 19 -9.15 -34.03 -26.65
CA GLN A 19 -9.34 -32.65 -26.22
C GLN A 19 -8.19 -32.15 -25.34
N VAL A 20 -7.61 -33.03 -24.51
CA VAL A 20 -6.42 -32.70 -23.71
C VAL A 20 -5.20 -32.42 -24.59
N LYS A 21 -4.95 -33.22 -25.65
CA LYS A 21 -3.86 -32.95 -26.61
C LYS A 21 -4.07 -31.64 -27.39
N LYS A 22 -5.30 -31.33 -27.82
CA LYS A 22 -5.59 -30.03 -28.45
C LYS A 22 -5.38 -28.85 -27.50
N ILE A 23 -5.64 -29.01 -26.20
CA ILE A 23 -5.41 -27.97 -25.20
C ILE A 23 -3.90 -27.80 -24.92
N GLU A 24 -3.13 -28.89 -24.91
CA GLU A 24 -1.66 -28.84 -24.76
C GLU A 24 -0.97 -28.22 -25.98
N ASP A 25 -1.42 -28.53 -27.20
CA ASP A 25 -0.88 -27.93 -28.44
C ASP A 25 -1.24 -26.43 -28.55
N ILE A 26 -2.47 -26.04 -28.17
CA ILE A 26 -2.86 -24.61 -28.09
C ILE A 26 -2.08 -23.88 -26.98
N SER A 27 -1.78 -24.56 -25.86
CA SER A 27 -0.96 -24.00 -24.78
C SER A 27 0.51 -23.83 -25.19
N SER A 28 1.02 -24.76 -26.00
CA SER A 28 2.35 -24.69 -26.62
C SER A 28 2.44 -23.55 -27.66
N GLU A 29 1.46 -23.42 -28.56
CA GLU A 29 1.41 -22.32 -29.55
C GLU A 29 1.20 -20.94 -28.91
N LEU A 30 0.41 -20.83 -27.83
CA LEU A 30 0.26 -19.59 -27.05
C LEU A 30 1.53 -19.23 -26.24
N SER A 31 2.36 -20.23 -25.89
CA SER A 31 3.65 -19.98 -25.25
C SER A 31 4.66 -19.37 -26.22
N HIS A 32 4.58 -19.72 -27.51
CA HIS A 32 5.41 -19.14 -28.58
C HIS A 32 4.95 -17.73 -29.00
N LEU A 33 3.67 -17.37 -28.81
CA LEU A 33 3.15 -16.02 -29.06
C LEU A 33 3.32 -15.04 -27.88
N THR A 34 3.81 -15.50 -26.72
CA THR A 34 4.05 -14.65 -25.53
C THR A 34 5.53 -14.46 -25.19
N THR A 35 6.45 -14.88 -26.07
CA THR A 35 7.83 -14.40 -26.02
C THR A 35 7.98 -12.99 -26.63
N GLU A 36 7.05 -12.08 -26.33
CA GLU A 36 7.47 -10.70 -26.19
C GLU A 36 8.36 -10.67 -24.95
N THR A 37 9.67 -10.78 -25.18
CA THR A 37 10.71 -10.52 -24.17
C THR A 37 10.25 -9.33 -23.35
N LYS A 38 9.78 -9.58 -22.11
CA LYS A 38 9.44 -8.52 -21.14
C LYS A 38 10.58 -7.52 -21.22
N ARG A 39 10.31 -6.33 -21.76
CA ARG A 39 11.33 -5.31 -22.03
C ARG A 39 12.07 -5.07 -20.70
N ARG A 40 13.24 -5.71 -20.54
CA ARG A 40 14.02 -5.62 -19.31
C ARG A 40 14.59 -4.22 -19.32
N ARG A 41 13.97 -3.36 -18.53
CA ARG A 41 14.49 -2.04 -18.21
C ARG A 41 15.92 -2.17 -17.70
N GLN A 42 16.90 -1.90 -18.56
CA GLN A 42 18.33 -2.03 -18.25
C GLN A 42 18.72 -1.14 -17.07
N ASP A 43 18.04 0.00 -16.89
CA ASP A 43 18.15 0.87 -15.71
C ASP A 43 17.77 0.15 -14.41
N VAL A 44 16.76 -0.73 -14.42
CA VAL A 44 16.34 -1.49 -13.23
C VAL A 44 17.34 -2.59 -12.90
N ALA A 45 17.87 -3.28 -13.91
CA ALA A 45 18.89 -4.30 -13.73
C ALA A 45 20.20 -3.69 -13.22
N ALA A 46 20.66 -2.61 -13.83
CA ALA A 46 21.83 -1.84 -13.40
C ALA A 46 21.64 -1.29 -11.97
N ARG A 47 20.44 -0.79 -11.63
CA ARG A 47 20.12 -0.33 -10.27
C ARG A 47 20.11 -1.48 -9.25
N ARG A 48 19.61 -2.67 -9.62
CA ARG A 48 19.63 -3.85 -8.74
C ARG A 48 21.05 -4.34 -8.50
N ALA A 49 21.87 -4.45 -9.54
CA ALA A 49 23.29 -4.79 -9.42
C ALA A 49 24.04 -3.75 -8.58
N ALA A 50 23.84 -2.46 -8.85
CA ALA A 50 24.46 -1.37 -8.09
C ALA A 50 23.99 -1.26 -6.63
N ASN A 51 22.93 -1.97 -6.24
CA ASN A 51 22.39 -2.01 -4.88
C ASN A 51 22.61 -3.34 -4.16
N ALA A 52 23.16 -4.37 -4.83
CA ALA A 52 23.39 -5.70 -4.22
C ALA A 52 24.33 -5.60 -3.01
N ASP A 53 25.38 -4.79 -3.13
CA ASP A 53 26.44 -4.61 -2.14
C ASP A 53 26.38 -3.26 -1.43
N LYS A 54 25.19 -2.62 -1.38
CA LYS A 54 25.04 -1.32 -0.74
C LYS A 54 23.93 -1.32 0.30
N ASP A 55 24.28 -0.89 1.50
CA ASP A 55 23.31 -0.54 2.53
C ASP A 55 22.78 0.88 2.31
N VAL A 56 21.58 1.12 2.82
CA VAL A 56 20.93 2.44 2.78
C VAL A 56 21.02 3.08 4.16
N SER A 57 21.31 4.38 4.17
CA SER A 57 21.26 5.21 5.38
C SER A 57 20.56 6.53 5.05
N VAL A 58 19.90 7.13 6.03
CA VAL A 58 19.15 8.38 5.83
C VAL A 58 19.79 9.50 6.64
N VAL A 59 19.95 10.69 6.06
CA VAL A 59 20.25 11.93 6.81
C VAL A 59 19.02 12.80 6.84
N LYS A 60 18.67 13.35 8.00
CA LYS A 60 17.55 14.30 8.13
C LYS A 60 18.10 15.71 8.34
N THR A 61 17.53 16.68 7.65
CA THR A 61 17.82 18.11 7.85
C THR A 61 16.64 18.98 7.40
N SER A 62 16.71 20.30 7.54
CA SER A 62 15.72 21.21 6.96
C SER A 62 15.92 21.37 5.46
N LEU A 63 14.83 21.45 4.69
CA LEU A 63 14.87 21.66 3.24
C LEU A 63 15.62 22.97 2.89
N LYS A 64 15.38 24.02 3.67
CA LYS A 64 16.06 25.32 3.51
C LYS A 64 17.58 25.21 3.62
N SER A 65 18.09 24.41 4.55
CA SER A 65 19.54 24.20 4.72
C SER A 65 20.16 23.37 3.59
N PHE A 66 19.39 22.43 3.05
CA PHE A 66 19.80 21.52 1.98
C PHE A 66 19.81 22.18 0.60
N CYS A 67 18.86 23.08 0.32
CA CYS A 67 18.74 23.77 -0.96
C CYS A 67 19.83 24.84 -1.18
N THR A 68 20.30 24.97 -2.42
CA THR A 68 20.98 26.18 -2.90
C THR A 68 19.95 27.26 -3.25
N GLU A 69 20.38 28.51 -3.47
CA GLU A 69 19.46 29.60 -3.88
C GLU A 69 18.68 29.25 -5.16
N LYS A 70 19.31 28.56 -6.11
CA LYS A 70 18.68 28.09 -7.36
C LYS A 70 17.58 27.05 -7.13
N SER A 71 17.64 26.29 -6.04
CA SER A 71 16.63 25.28 -5.73
C SER A 71 15.44 25.84 -4.97
N LYS A 72 15.62 26.98 -4.29
CA LYS A 72 14.52 27.68 -3.60
C LYS A 72 13.50 28.26 -4.56
N THR A 73 13.87 28.55 -5.81
CA THR A 73 12.97 29.07 -6.85
C THR A 73 12.14 27.98 -7.54
N LEU A 74 12.39 26.70 -7.23
CA LEU A 74 11.61 25.60 -7.81
C LEU A 74 10.21 25.53 -7.19
N PRO A 75 9.19 25.07 -7.93
CA PRO A 75 7.79 25.08 -7.49
C PRO A 75 7.47 23.92 -6.54
N TRP A 76 8.21 23.82 -5.42
CA TRP A 76 8.05 22.77 -4.41
C TRP A 76 6.66 22.78 -3.79
N GLU A 77 6.23 23.94 -3.33
CA GLU A 77 4.98 24.08 -2.60
C GLU A 77 3.78 23.68 -3.47
N GLU A 78 3.77 24.11 -4.73
CA GLU A 78 2.72 23.72 -5.67
C GLU A 78 2.70 22.21 -5.93
N VAL A 79 3.87 21.60 -6.20
CA VAL A 79 3.95 20.15 -6.45
C VAL A 79 3.50 19.36 -5.24
N LEU A 80 3.92 19.75 -4.03
CA LEU A 80 3.54 19.08 -2.80
C LEU A 80 2.04 19.26 -2.51
N LYS A 81 1.47 20.44 -2.75
CA LYS A 81 0.01 20.68 -2.62
C LYS A 81 -0.77 19.80 -3.59
N ASP A 82 -0.38 19.75 -4.86
CA ASP A 82 -1.00 18.86 -5.86
C ASP A 82 -0.90 17.41 -5.44
N MET A 83 0.28 16.95 -4.99
CA MET A 83 0.49 15.56 -4.58
C MET A 83 -0.35 15.18 -3.35
N ASN A 84 -0.46 16.07 -2.35
CA ASN A 84 -1.32 15.83 -1.19
C ASN A 84 -2.79 15.72 -1.58
N LYS A 85 -3.26 16.67 -2.40
CA LYS A 85 -4.63 16.66 -2.91
C LYS A 85 -4.91 15.39 -3.72
N MET A 86 -4.00 15.01 -4.62
CA MET A 86 -4.08 13.79 -5.40
C MET A 86 -4.18 12.53 -4.52
N VAL A 87 -3.34 12.41 -3.49
CA VAL A 87 -3.34 11.23 -2.60
C VAL A 87 -4.63 11.18 -1.77
N LEU A 88 -5.08 12.33 -1.25
CA LEU A 88 -6.34 12.44 -0.54
C LEU A 88 -7.50 11.96 -1.42
N GLU A 89 -7.67 12.57 -2.59
CA GLU A 89 -8.75 12.25 -3.52
C GLU A 89 -8.67 10.80 -4.03
N ALA A 90 -7.45 10.28 -4.26
CA ALA A 90 -7.27 8.89 -4.67
C ALA A 90 -7.70 7.90 -3.57
N TYR A 91 -7.48 8.21 -2.28
CA TYR A 91 -8.01 7.40 -1.18
C TYR A 91 -9.53 7.49 -1.06
N VAL A 92 -10.11 8.68 -1.26
CA VAL A 92 -11.56 8.86 -1.30
C VAL A 92 -12.16 7.99 -2.40
N LEU A 93 -11.67 8.13 -3.63
CA LEU A 93 -12.12 7.32 -4.77
C LEU A 93 -11.91 5.82 -4.55
N ALA A 94 -10.78 5.41 -3.95
CA ALA A 94 -10.53 4.01 -3.62
C ALA A 94 -11.53 3.47 -2.58
N ASN A 95 -11.84 4.23 -1.53
CA ASN A 95 -12.86 3.87 -0.56
C ASN A 95 -14.25 3.80 -1.22
N THR A 96 -14.66 4.81 -1.97
CA THR A 96 -15.94 4.84 -2.70
C THR A 96 -16.09 3.62 -3.59
N HIS A 97 -15.05 3.29 -4.35
CA HIS A 97 -15.06 2.14 -5.24
C HIS A 97 -15.20 0.82 -4.48
N ASN A 98 -14.41 0.60 -3.43
CA ASN A 98 -14.45 -0.65 -2.67
C ASN A 98 -15.77 -0.82 -1.90
N VAL A 99 -16.27 0.25 -1.27
CA VAL A 99 -17.58 0.26 -0.60
C VAL A 99 -18.68 -0.10 -1.60
N ARG A 100 -18.69 0.52 -2.79
CA ARG A 100 -19.68 0.23 -3.82
C ARG A 100 -19.59 -1.22 -4.32
N LEU A 101 -18.38 -1.76 -4.51
CA LEU A 101 -18.23 -3.18 -4.86
C LEU A 101 -18.78 -4.11 -3.78
N CYS A 102 -18.53 -3.79 -2.50
CA CYS A 102 -19.05 -4.60 -1.39
C CYS A 102 -20.59 -4.54 -1.31
N HIS A 103 -21.20 -3.36 -1.46
CA HIS A 103 -22.66 -3.22 -1.53
C HIS A 103 -23.27 -4.05 -2.67
N LEU A 104 -22.62 -4.06 -3.84
CA LEU A 104 -23.07 -4.83 -5.00
C LEU A 104 -22.71 -6.33 -4.91
N ARG A 105 -22.09 -6.77 -3.80
CA ARG A 105 -21.55 -8.13 -3.62
C ARG A 105 -20.62 -8.58 -4.76
N LEU A 106 -19.87 -7.64 -5.31
CA LEU A 106 -18.91 -7.90 -6.38
C LEU A 106 -17.50 -8.14 -5.81
N PRO A 107 -16.68 -8.97 -6.46
CA PRO A 107 -15.32 -9.23 -6.02
C PRO A 107 -14.47 -7.96 -5.95
N VAL A 108 -13.80 -7.76 -4.81
CA VAL A 108 -12.82 -6.69 -4.63
C VAL A 108 -11.49 -7.10 -5.26
N LYS A 109 -10.92 -6.22 -6.08
CA LYS A 109 -9.63 -6.47 -6.75
C LYS A 109 -8.44 -6.33 -5.78
N PRO A 110 -7.32 -7.03 -6.02
CA PRO A 110 -6.09 -6.82 -5.25
C PRO A 110 -5.63 -5.36 -5.24
N LEU A 111 -5.28 -4.86 -4.04
CA LEU A 111 -4.84 -3.49 -3.79
C LEU A 111 -3.38 -3.25 -4.24
N THR A 112 -3.08 -3.54 -5.50
CA THR A 112 -1.71 -3.42 -6.06
C THR A 112 -1.25 -1.95 -6.18
N GLN A 113 0.04 -1.74 -6.44
CA GLN A 113 0.55 -0.39 -6.73
C GLN A 113 -0.14 0.20 -7.97
N ASN A 114 -0.40 -0.62 -9.00
CA ASN A 114 -1.13 -0.20 -10.19
C ASN A 114 -2.57 0.19 -9.87
N PHE A 115 -3.21 -0.49 -8.91
CA PHE A 115 -4.54 -0.11 -8.43
C PHE A 115 -4.53 1.36 -7.96
N PHE A 116 -3.61 1.74 -7.07
CA PHE A 116 -3.53 3.12 -6.56
C PHE A 116 -3.04 4.12 -7.61
N HIS A 117 -2.08 3.73 -8.45
CA HIS A 117 -1.59 4.59 -9.54
C HIS A 117 -2.71 4.99 -10.51
N GLN A 118 -3.61 4.06 -10.86
CA GLN A 118 -4.79 4.38 -11.68
C GLN A 118 -5.73 5.38 -11.01
N ARG A 119 -5.89 5.34 -9.68
CA ARG A 119 -6.74 6.30 -8.96
C ARG A 119 -6.10 7.68 -8.95
N LEU A 120 -4.79 7.76 -8.68
CA LEU A 120 -4.01 9.01 -8.79
C LEU A 120 -4.14 9.64 -10.18
N LEU A 121 -4.01 8.84 -11.24
CA LEU A 121 -4.22 9.33 -12.61
C LEU A 121 -5.66 9.79 -12.86
N THR A 122 -6.65 9.06 -12.36
CA THR A 122 -8.07 9.38 -12.58
C THR A 122 -8.44 10.71 -11.93
N VAL A 123 -8.08 10.92 -10.66
CA VAL A 123 -8.42 12.15 -9.92
C VAL A 123 -7.67 13.38 -10.43
N SER A 124 -6.53 13.19 -11.12
CA SER A 124 -5.72 14.31 -11.63
C SER A 124 -5.91 14.60 -13.12
N SER A 125 -6.32 13.61 -13.93
CA SER A 125 -6.55 13.79 -15.38
C SER A 125 -8.02 13.90 -15.76
N GLY A 126 -8.94 13.55 -14.86
CA GLY A 126 -10.37 13.49 -15.13
C GLY A 126 -10.79 12.37 -16.09
N ARG A 127 -9.85 11.54 -16.60
CA ARG A 127 -10.15 10.45 -17.54
C ARG A 127 -10.17 9.11 -16.80
N PRO A 128 -11.36 8.51 -16.55
CA PRO A 128 -11.42 7.22 -15.89
C PRO A 128 -10.96 6.11 -16.83
N LEU A 129 -9.79 5.55 -16.54
CA LEU A 129 -9.32 4.31 -17.14
C LEU A 129 -9.85 3.13 -16.30
N GLY A 130 -10.79 2.36 -16.84
CA GLY A 130 -11.29 1.17 -16.16
C GLY A 130 -12.60 0.63 -16.70
N ASN A 131 -13.09 -0.43 -16.05
CA ASN A 131 -14.33 -1.11 -16.40
C ASN A 131 -15.58 -0.27 -16.02
N LYS A 132 -16.76 -0.74 -16.45
CA LYS A 132 -18.05 -0.09 -16.15
C LYS A 132 -18.27 0.21 -14.66
N HIS A 133 -17.83 -0.69 -13.78
CA HIS A 133 -17.99 -0.51 -12.34
C HIS A 133 -17.09 0.60 -11.79
N PHE A 134 -15.86 0.72 -12.28
CA PHE A 134 -14.96 1.80 -11.88
C PHE A 134 -15.47 3.14 -12.38
N ARG A 135 -15.93 3.23 -13.64
CA ARG A 135 -16.53 4.48 -14.20
C ARG A 135 -17.70 4.99 -13.36
N ALA A 136 -18.64 4.12 -13.00
CA ALA A 136 -19.75 4.48 -12.11
C ALA A 136 -19.29 4.92 -10.71
N SER A 137 -18.15 4.41 -10.22
CA SER A 137 -17.59 4.86 -8.94
C SER A 137 -16.96 6.25 -9.06
N VAL A 138 -16.39 6.57 -10.23
CA VAL A 138 -15.84 7.89 -10.55
C VAL A 138 -16.95 8.91 -10.73
N GLU A 139 -18.07 8.55 -11.38
CA GLU A 139 -19.26 9.40 -11.48
C GLU A 139 -19.81 9.76 -10.10
N LEU A 140 -19.97 8.77 -9.21
CA LEU A 140 -20.39 9.00 -7.83
C LEU A 140 -19.40 9.88 -7.07
N TYR A 141 -18.10 9.62 -7.19
CA TYR A 141 -17.06 10.46 -6.60
C TYR A 141 -17.14 11.92 -7.10
N ASN A 142 -17.29 12.12 -8.41
CA ASN A 142 -17.40 13.45 -9.02
C ASN A 142 -18.67 14.19 -8.59
N SER A 143 -19.76 13.46 -8.28
CA SER A 143 -21.00 14.07 -7.77
C SER A 143 -20.83 14.76 -6.41
N TRP A 144 -19.81 14.36 -5.63
CA TRP A 144 -19.47 15.00 -4.35
C TRP A 144 -18.49 16.16 -4.52
N HIS A 145 -17.94 16.34 -5.72
CA HIS A 145 -16.98 17.39 -5.98
C HIS A 145 -17.71 18.73 -6.10
N ALA A 146 -17.31 19.72 -5.30
CA ALA A 146 -17.89 21.05 -5.38
C ALA A 146 -17.69 21.65 -6.77
N ALA A 147 -18.74 22.30 -7.29
CA ALA A 147 -18.70 22.97 -8.58
C ALA A 147 -17.60 24.05 -8.59
N GLY A 148 -16.80 24.08 -9.66
CA GLY A 148 -15.74 25.07 -9.84
C GLY A 148 -14.41 24.77 -9.13
N VAL A 149 -14.33 23.74 -8.26
CA VAL A 149 -13.04 23.31 -7.71
C VAL A 149 -12.29 22.51 -8.80
N PRO A 150 -11.06 22.91 -9.19
CA PRO A 150 -10.32 22.17 -10.20
C PRO A 150 -9.78 20.85 -9.63
N PRO A 151 -9.59 19.79 -10.43
CA PRO A 151 -8.86 18.60 -9.98
C PRO A 151 -7.40 18.93 -9.65
N ALA A 152 -6.72 18.03 -8.94
CA ALA A 152 -5.29 18.19 -8.69
C ALA A 152 -4.47 18.13 -9.98
N SER A 153 -3.49 19.02 -10.15
CA SER A 153 -2.71 19.07 -11.38
C SER A 153 -1.69 17.93 -11.44
N ASN A 154 -1.71 17.14 -12.52
CA ASN A 154 -0.66 16.16 -12.81
C ASN A 154 0.44 16.66 -13.74
N ARG A 155 0.46 17.98 -14.05
CA ARG A 155 1.36 18.56 -15.03
C ARG A 155 2.82 18.22 -14.70
N TYR A 156 3.46 17.46 -15.59
CA TYR A 156 4.82 16.93 -15.50
C TYR A 156 5.14 15.99 -14.33
N ILE A 157 4.27 15.86 -13.32
CA ILE A 157 4.57 15.10 -12.09
C ILE A 157 4.15 13.61 -12.16
N ALA A 158 3.39 13.20 -13.18
CA ALA A 158 2.83 11.85 -13.26
C ALA A 158 3.86 10.69 -13.21
N ARG A 159 4.96 10.78 -13.98
CA ARG A 159 5.96 9.70 -14.05
C ARG A 159 6.96 9.71 -12.89
N GLY A 160 7.25 10.88 -12.31
CA GLY A 160 8.30 11.03 -11.29
C GLY A 160 7.79 11.03 -9.85
N TRP A 161 6.60 11.58 -9.61
CA TRP A 161 6.09 11.83 -8.27
C TRP A 161 4.96 10.90 -7.86
N GLN A 162 4.22 10.28 -8.79
CA GLN A 162 3.06 9.44 -8.42
C GLN A 162 3.43 7.97 -8.11
N HIS A 163 4.58 7.48 -8.60
CA HIS A 163 4.96 6.07 -8.44
C HIS A 163 5.17 5.69 -6.97
N ASN A 164 5.97 6.48 -6.23
CA ASN A 164 6.29 6.18 -4.83
C ASN A 164 5.07 6.36 -3.91
N PRO A 165 4.23 7.41 -4.05
CA PRO A 165 2.99 7.52 -3.30
C PRO A 165 2.02 6.39 -3.59
N ALA A 166 1.90 5.91 -4.83
CA ALA A 166 1.08 4.73 -5.12
C ALA A 166 1.58 3.48 -4.35
N LEU A 167 2.90 3.33 -4.20
CA LEU A 167 3.49 2.25 -3.41
C LEU A 167 3.23 2.43 -1.92
N GLN A 168 3.41 3.65 -1.39
CA GLN A 168 3.07 3.98 -0.01
C GLN A 168 1.58 3.74 0.27
N MET A 169 0.70 4.12 -0.66
CA MET A 169 -0.75 3.89 -0.52
C MET A 169 -1.09 2.40 -0.46
N LYS A 170 -0.44 1.59 -1.30
CA LYS A 170 -0.53 0.12 -1.24
C LYS A 170 -0.13 -0.38 0.15
N THR A 171 1.09 -0.06 0.59
CA THR A 171 1.64 -0.57 1.86
C THR A 171 0.78 -0.12 3.05
N ASN A 172 0.38 1.16 3.08
CA ASN A 172 -0.46 1.69 4.15
C ASN A 172 -1.84 1.02 4.17
N SER A 173 -2.42 0.74 3.00
CA SER A 173 -3.70 0.04 2.91
C SER A 173 -3.59 -1.43 3.32
N GLU A 174 -2.54 -2.12 2.89
CA GLU A 174 -2.22 -3.49 3.31
C GLU A 174 -2.10 -3.58 4.83
N ASN A 175 -1.27 -2.73 5.42
CA ASN A 175 -1.06 -2.68 6.87
C ASN A 175 -2.35 -2.29 7.62
N ALA A 176 -3.11 -1.30 7.13
CA ALA A 176 -4.32 -0.85 7.79
C ALA A 176 -5.41 -1.93 7.82
N VAL A 177 -5.57 -2.71 6.75
CA VAL A 177 -6.56 -3.79 6.70
C VAL A 177 -6.10 -4.97 7.56
N THR A 178 -4.87 -5.45 7.36
CA THR A 178 -4.37 -6.65 8.04
C THR A 178 -4.22 -6.47 9.55
N LEU A 179 -3.52 -5.41 9.99
CA LEU A 179 -3.24 -5.18 11.41
C LEU A 179 -4.49 -4.87 12.23
N ASN A 180 -5.53 -4.29 11.60
CA ASN A 180 -6.77 -3.96 12.31
C ASN A 180 -7.85 -5.04 12.18
N PHE A 181 -7.69 -6.03 11.30
CA PHE A 181 -8.73 -7.04 11.07
C PHE A 181 -9.07 -7.80 12.35
N TYR A 182 -8.06 -8.33 13.05
CA TYR A 182 -8.25 -9.07 14.30
C TYR A 182 -9.00 -8.24 15.35
N ARG A 183 -8.55 -7.00 15.59
CA ARG A 183 -9.18 -6.09 16.55
C ARG A 183 -10.63 -5.78 16.18
N ARG A 184 -10.92 -5.62 14.88
CA ARG A 184 -12.27 -5.32 14.38
C ARG A 184 -13.18 -6.54 14.53
N LEU A 185 -12.69 -7.74 14.20
CA LEU A 185 -13.43 -8.99 14.37
C LEU A 185 -13.69 -9.30 15.85
N HIS A 186 -12.71 -9.09 16.74
CA HIS A 186 -12.91 -9.22 18.19
C HIS A 186 -14.03 -8.31 18.69
N LYS A 187 -14.01 -7.03 18.31
CA LYS A 187 -15.07 -6.07 18.66
C LYS A 187 -16.42 -6.44 18.06
N GLN A 188 -16.44 -7.01 16.85
CA GLN A 188 -17.65 -7.49 16.21
C GLN A 188 -18.25 -8.64 17.02
N ILE A 189 -17.47 -9.67 17.31
CA ILE A 189 -17.89 -10.85 18.08
C ILE A 189 -18.44 -10.43 19.45
N LYS A 190 -17.67 -9.62 20.19
CA LYS A 190 -18.07 -9.11 21.51
C LYS A 190 -19.45 -8.43 21.45
N ARG A 191 -19.70 -7.62 20.42
CA ARG A 191 -20.96 -6.90 20.25
C ARG A 191 -22.10 -7.81 19.77
N SER A 192 -21.84 -8.69 18.81
CA SER A 192 -22.86 -9.56 18.22
C SER A 192 -23.44 -10.57 19.21
N TYR A 193 -22.62 -11.06 20.15
CA TYR A 193 -23.03 -12.10 21.09
C TYR A 193 -23.20 -11.60 22.54
N TYR A 194 -23.00 -10.31 22.80
CA TYR A 194 -23.08 -9.70 24.15
C TYR A 194 -22.22 -10.41 25.20
N ILE A 195 -21.06 -10.91 24.79
CA ILE A 195 -20.11 -11.64 25.64
C ILE A 195 -18.99 -10.72 26.14
N ASP A 196 -18.24 -11.18 27.14
CA ASP A 196 -17.12 -10.42 27.65
C ASP A 196 -15.89 -10.45 26.71
N GLY A 197 -14.82 -9.73 27.09
CA GLY A 197 -13.61 -9.65 26.26
C GLY A 197 -12.82 -10.97 26.18
N SER A 198 -12.85 -11.76 27.25
CA SER A 198 -12.12 -13.02 27.40
C SER A 198 -12.82 -14.15 26.63
N GLU A 199 -14.14 -14.24 26.76
CA GLU A 199 -14.99 -15.14 25.98
C GLU A 199 -14.88 -14.84 24.48
N ALA A 200 -14.96 -13.57 24.08
CA ALA A 200 -14.76 -13.17 22.70
C ALA A 200 -13.36 -13.51 22.17
N TYR A 201 -12.34 -13.47 23.02
CA TYR A 201 -10.98 -13.88 22.66
C TYR A 201 -10.90 -15.40 22.41
N LEU A 202 -11.48 -16.22 23.29
CA LEU A 202 -11.51 -17.67 23.13
C LEU A 202 -12.28 -18.08 21.87
N MET A 203 -13.45 -17.48 21.65
CA MET A 203 -14.23 -17.70 20.42
C MET A 203 -13.43 -17.31 19.18
N LEU A 204 -12.77 -16.15 19.20
CA LEU A 204 -11.94 -15.67 18.10
C LEU A 204 -10.75 -16.60 17.81
N LYS A 205 -10.13 -17.16 18.85
CA LYS A 205 -9.07 -18.15 18.71
C LYS A 205 -9.60 -19.40 17.98
N SER A 206 -10.71 -19.97 18.44
CA SER A 206 -11.37 -21.11 17.78
C SER A 206 -11.79 -20.79 16.34
N ILE A 207 -12.19 -19.55 16.07
CA ILE A 207 -12.50 -19.08 14.71
C ILE A 207 -11.24 -19.02 13.85
N LEU A 208 -10.10 -18.54 14.33
CA LEU A 208 -8.93 -18.29 13.50
C LEU A 208 -7.95 -19.46 13.41
N ASP A 209 -8.00 -20.40 14.35
CA ASP A 209 -7.12 -21.57 14.37
C ASP A 209 -7.25 -22.40 13.09
N PRO A 210 -6.16 -23.03 12.61
CA PRO A 210 -6.16 -23.76 11.35
C PRO A 210 -7.12 -24.96 11.39
N VAL A 211 -7.22 -25.62 12.54
CA VAL A 211 -8.09 -26.77 12.80
C VAL A 211 -9.04 -26.41 13.94
N TYR A 212 -10.28 -26.88 13.85
CA TYR A 212 -11.29 -26.72 14.89
C TYR A 212 -12.14 -27.99 14.93
N ASP A 213 -12.05 -28.73 16.03
CA ASP A 213 -12.70 -30.03 16.22
C ASP A 213 -14.03 -29.92 17.00
N GLY A 214 -14.46 -28.70 17.33
CA GLY A 214 -15.73 -28.45 18.00
C GLY A 214 -16.92 -28.36 17.03
N ASP A 215 -18.12 -28.35 17.59
CA ASP A 215 -19.40 -28.34 16.87
C ASP A 215 -20.20 -27.04 17.04
N ASP A 216 -19.65 -26.05 17.74
CA ASP A 216 -20.28 -24.73 17.92
C ASP A 216 -20.68 -24.09 16.58
N VAL A 217 -21.99 -23.88 16.42
CA VAL A 217 -22.62 -23.42 15.19
C VAL A 217 -22.16 -22.03 14.78
N GLU A 218 -21.96 -21.13 15.75
CA GLU A 218 -21.55 -19.75 15.50
C GLU A 218 -20.09 -19.68 15.08
N ILE A 219 -19.23 -20.47 15.72
CA ILE A 219 -17.82 -20.61 15.32
C ILE A 219 -17.75 -21.17 13.90
N LEU A 220 -18.49 -22.24 13.58
CA LEU A 220 -18.52 -22.83 12.23
C LEU A 220 -19.01 -21.83 11.17
N ALA A 221 -20.04 -21.02 11.50
CA ALA A 221 -20.55 -19.98 10.61
C ALA A 221 -19.50 -18.90 10.31
N TRP A 222 -18.76 -18.43 11.33
CA TRP A 222 -17.65 -17.50 11.13
C TRP A 222 -16.50 -18.11 10.33
N ARG A 223 -16.14 -19.36 10.63
CA ARG A 223 -15.07 -20.08 9.92
C ARG A 223 -15.38 -20.25 8.43
N ALA A 224 -16.65 -20.42 8.06
CA ALA A 224 -17.10 -20.51 6.68
C ALA A 224 -17.03 -19.18 5.91
N ARG A 225 -17.17 -18.04 6.61
CA ARG A 225 -17.11 -16.69 6.02
C ARG A 225 -15.68 -16.16 5.86
N ILE A 226 -14.77 -16.59 6.73
CA ILE A 226 -13.40 -16.09 6.77
C ILE A 226 -12.55 -16.76 5.68
N PRO A 227 -11.86 -15.98 4.82
CA PRO A 227 -11.02 -16.55 3.78
C PRO A 227 -9.81 -17.28 4.37
N ARG A 228 -9.48 -18.45 3.83
CA ARG A 228 -8.37 -19.30 4.30
C ARG A 228 -7.44 -19.72 3.17
N LYS A 229 -6.19 -19.93 3.54
CA LYS A 229 -5.15 -20.56 2.72
C LYS A 229 -5.35 -22.08 2.73
N SER A 230 -4.64 -22.78 1.84
CA SER A 230 -4.68 -24.26 1.76
C SER A 230 -4.23 -24.96 3.04
N ASN A 231 -3.42 -24.29 3.87
CA ASN A 231 -2.96 -24.79 5.17
C ASN A 231 -3.93 -24.48 6.33
N GLY A 232 -5.15 -24.03 6.04
CA GLY A 232 -6.18 -23.73 7.05
C GLY A 232 -6.05 -22.37 7.75
N TYR A 233 -4.90 -21.70 7.66
CA TYR A 233 -4.71 -20.37 8.25
C TYR A 233 -5.47 -19.27 7.49
N LEU A 234 -5.72 -18.15 8.15
CA LEU A 234 -6.30 -16.94 7.55
C LEU A 234 -5.58 -16.53 6.25
N ASP A 235 -6.34 -16.30 5.18
CA ASP A 235 -5.84 -15.58 4.01
C ASP A 235 -5.92 -14.07 4.28
N ASP A 236 -4.78 -13.52 4.71
CA ASP A 236 -4.61 -12.13 5.13
C ASP A 236 -4.52 -11.14 3.96
N LYS A 237 -4.73 -11.59 2.71
CA LYS A 237 -4.80 -10.69 1.57
C LYS A 237 -5.89 -9.63 1.76
N PRO A 238 -5.58 -8.33 1.67
CA PRO A 238 -6.54 -7.27 2.01
C PRO A 238 -7.84 -7.31 1.20
N HIS A 239 -7.79 -7.66 -0.08
CA HIS A 239 -8.97 -7.70 -0.94
C HIS A 239 -9.97 -8.80 -0.55
N LEU A 240 -9.52 -9.83 0.17
CA LEU A 240 -10.40 -10.87 0.72
C LEU A 240 -10.97 -10.46 2.09
N LEU A 241 -10.21 -9.70 2.89
CA LEU A 241 -10.64 -9.20 4.19
C LEU A 241 -11.54 -7.96 4.11
N LEU A 242 -11.45 -7.18 3.03
CA LEU A 242 -12.21 -5.95 2.83
C LEU A 242 -13.74 -6.15 2.88
N PRO A 243 -14.33 -7.16 2.22
CA PRO A 243 -15.77 -7.44 2.34
C PRO A 243 -16.22 -7.72 3.79
N LEU A 244 -15.43 -8.48 4.57
CA LEU A 244 -15.73 -8.73 5.98
C LEU A 244 -15.62 -7.45 6.82
N THR A 245 -14.57 -6.67 6.57
CA THR A 245 -14.35 -5.38 7.21
C THR A 245 -15.48 -4.39 6.91
N PHE A 246 -16.03 -4.46 5.69
CA PHE A 246 -17.21 -3.70 5.28
C PHE A 246 -18.45 -4.15 6.02
N MET A 247 -18.68 -5.46 6.16
CA MET A 247 -19.80 -5.98 6.95
C MET A 247 -19.72 -5.51 8.40
N PHE A 248 -18.55 -5.56 9.05
CA PHE A 248 -18.40 -5.03 10.42
C PHE A 248 -18.75 -3.55 10.51
N ARG A 249 -18.41 -2.77 9.48
CA ARG A 249 -18.74 -1.35 9.42
C ARG A 249 -20.25 -1.14 9.25
N SER A 250 -20.87 -1.85 8.32
CA SER A 250 -22.31 -1.76 8.05
C SER A 250 -23.13 -2.14 9.29
N ASP A 251 -22.71 -3.16 10.03
CA ASP A 251 -23.37 -3.55 11.28
C ASP A 251 -23.30 -2.44 12.34
N ILE A 252 -22.18 -1.70 12.43
CA ILE A 252 -22.04 -0.54 13.32
C ILE A 252 -22.96 0.60 12.87
N GLU A 253 -22.99 0.90 11.58
CA GLU A 253 -23.85 1.95 11.01
C GLU A 253 -25.32 1.66 11.30
N GLU A 254 -25.76 0.42 11.08
CA GLU A 254 -27.13 -0.01 11.36
C GLU A 254 -27.45 0.02 12.86
N TRP A 255 -26.51 -0.44 13.71
CA TRP A 255 -26.66 -0.39 15.15
C TRP A 255 -26.80 1.05 15.66
N ASN A 256 -25.95 1.97 15.21
CA ASN A 256 -26.04 3.38 15.55
C ASN A 256 -27.37 3.99 15.08
N HIS A 257 -27.81 3.64 13.88
CA HIS A 257 -29.08 4.11 13.34
C HIS A 257 -30.27 3.70 14.22
N ARG A 258 -30.34 2.42 14.63
CA ARG A 258 -31.43 1.89 15.47
C ARG A 258 -31.48 2.50 16.88
N ASN A 259 -30.32 2.80 17.46
CA ASN A 259 -30.22 3.29 18.85
C ASN A 259 -30.12 4.81 18.96
N ARG A 260 -30.23 5.55 17.83
CA ARG A 260 -30.04 7.01 17.79
C ARG A 260 -30.96 7.78 18.73
N GLU A 261 -32.17 7.28 18.95
CA GLU A 261 -33.20 7.90 19.79
C GLU A 261 -33.21 7.37 21.23
N THR A 262 -32.36 6.38 21.54
CA THR A 262 -32.30 5.77 22.87
C THR A 262 -31.63 6.74 23.86
N PRO A 263 -32.30 7.13 24.96
CA PRO A 263 -31.71 8.01 25.95
C PRO A 263 -30.41 7.44 26.54
N GLY A 264 -29.35 8.24 26.55
CA GLY A 264 -28.03 7.83 27.07
C GLY A 264 -27.21 6.94 26.12
N TYR A 265 -27.67 6.71 24.89
CA TYR A 265 -26.88 5.98 23.91
C TYR A 265 -25.73 6.81 23.34
N GLU A 266 -24.51 6.29 23.43
CA GLU A 266 -23.33 6.86 22.81
C GLU A 266 -23.03 6.19 21.46
N GLU A 267 -22.89 7.00 20.42
CA GLU A 267 -22.65 6.52 19.08
C GLU A 267 -21.29 5.78 18.97
N ILE A 268 -21.33 4.55 18.44
CA ILE A 268 -20.12 3.77 18.21
C ILE A 268 -19.33 4.40 17.06
N ARG A 269 -18.10 4.83 17.35
CA ARG A 269 -17.21 5.42 16.35
C ARG A 269 -17.04 4.52 15.12
N HIS A 270 -17.36 5.08 13.95
CA HIS A 270 -17.14 4.46 12.65
C HIS A 270 -15.65 4.41 12.25
N PHE A 271 -15.34 3.58 11.24
CA PHE A 271 -14.00 3.50 10.66
C PHE A 271 -14.06 3.44 9.13
N SER A 272 -12.99 3.89 8.47
CA SER A 272 -12.84 3.76 7.02
C SER A 272 -12.26 2.38 6.63
N LEU A 273 -12.63 1.89 5.46
CA LEU A 273 -12.12 0.61 4.94
C LEU A 273 -10.63 0.69 4.63
N LEU A 274 -10.24 1.76 3.92
CA LEU A 274 -8.86 2.12 3.63
C LEU A 274 -8.48 3.40 4.39
N PRO A 275 -7.18 3.67 4.60
CA PRO A 275 -6.72 4.91 5.19
C PRO A 275 -7.29 6.14 4.50
N THR A 276 -7.47 7.21 5.26
CA THR A 276 -7.67 8.55 4.72
C THR A 276 -6.41 9.35 5.00
N ASN A 277 -5.91 10.07 3.98
CA ASN A 277 -4.88 11.08 4.25
C ASN A 277 -5.57 12.21 5.03
N LYS A 278 -4.98 12.67 6.14
CA LYS A 278 -5.60 13.73 6.95
C LYS A 278 -5.50 15.12 6.31
N GLY A 279 -4.80 15.28 5.19
CA GLY A 279 -4.89 16.42 4.27
C GLY A 279 -4.45 17.80 4.79
N LEU A 280 -4.38 18.00 6.11
CA LEU A 280 -4.02 19.25 6.76
C LEU A 280 -2.49 19.48 6.81
N GLU A 281 -1.71 18.40 6.76
CA GLU A 281 -0.25 18.44 6.75
C GLU A 281 0.31 17.77 5.50
N CYS A 282 1.35 18.38 4.91
CA CYS A 282 2.02 17.82 3.75
C CYS A 282 2.68 16.49 4.12
N SER A 283 2.33 15.43 3.41
CA SER A 283 3.02 14.15 3.53
C SER A 283 4.45 14.26 2.99
N HIS A 284 5.37 13.45 3.54
CA HIS A 284 6.71 13.31 2.99
C HIS A 284 6.63 12.55 1.66
N PHE A 285 6.88 13.26 0.56
CA PHE A 285 6.90 12.67 -0.77
C PHE A 285 8.32 12.39 -1.24
N THR A 286 8.52 11.17 -1.72
CA THR A 286 9.79 10.72 -2.29
C THR A 286 10.02 11.34 -3.67
N LYS A 287 11.10 12.12 -3.81
CA LYS A 287 11.59 12.67 -5.07
C LYS A 287 12.82 11.90 -5.54
N CYS A 288 12.69 11.20 -6.67
CA CYS A 288 13.78 10.55 -7.40
C CYS A 288 14.29 11.42 -8.56
N ASP A 289 15.22 10.90 -9.36
CA ASP A 289 15.74 11.59 -10.56
C ASP A 289 14.63 12.03 -11.53
N LEU A 290 13.64 11.17 -11.79
CA LEU A 290 12.48 11.53 -12.62
C LEU A 290 11.59 12.59 -11.95
N GLY A 291 11.51 12.56 -10.62
CA GLY A 291 10.82 13.59 -9.84
C GLY A 291 11.53 14.94 -9.92
N LEU A 292 12.87 14.96 -9.90
CA LEU A 292 13.65 16.16 -10.13
C LEU A 292 13.44 16.71 -11.54
N ARG A 293 13.46 15.85 -12.56
CA ARG A 293 13.15 16.24 -13.95
C ARG A 293 11.78 16.90 -14.07
N ALA A 294 10.77 16.29 -13.46
CA ALA A 294 9.40 16.80 -13.44
C ALA A 294 9.32 18.20 -12.81
N LEU A 295 10.03 18.39 -11.69
CA LEU A 295 10.09 19.68 -10.98
C LEU A 295 10.74 20.76 -11.85
N LEU A 296 11.82 20.42 -12.57
CA LEU A 296 12.50 21.33 -13.50
C LEU A 296 11.61 21.72 -14.69
N LYS A 297 10.93 20.74 -15.31
CA LYS A 297 9.96 21.04 -16.39
C LYS A 297 8.85 21.96 -15.92
N ARG A 298 8.37 21.76 -14.69
CA ARG A 298 7.34 22.60 -14.09
C ARG A 298 7.83 24.01 -13.81
N ALA A 299 9.10 24.17 -13.46
CA ALA A 299 9.76 25.47 -13.35
C ALA A 299 10.03 26.16 -14.71
N GLY A 300 9.61 25.57 -15.84
CA GLY A 300 9.86 26.12 -17.17
C GLY A 300 11.28 25.87 -17.70
N ILE A 301 12.07 25.04 -17.01
CA ILE A 301 13.45 24.73 -17.41
C ILE A 301 13.41 23.64 -18.47
N ALA A 302 14.04 23.91 -19.62
CA ALA A 302 14.24 22.92 -20.66
C ALA A 302 15.15 21.80 -20.14
N VAL A 303 14.63 20.57 -20.16
CA VAL A 303 15.37 19.37 -19.76
C VAL A 303 15.23 18.29 -20.84
N PRO A 304 16.26 17.46 -21.04
CA PRO A 304 16.27 16.49 -22.11
C PRO A 304 15.24 15.36 -21.93
N ASN A 305 15.18 14.48 -22.93
CA ASN A 305 14.38 13.26 -22.89
C ASN A 305 14.81 12.33 -21.76
N GLU A 306 13.92 11.42 -21.36
CA GLU A 306 14.13 10.57 -20.16
C GLU A 306 15.39 9.71 -20.25
N ASP A 307 15.72 9.20 -21.45
CA ASP A 307 16.89 8.33 -21.65
C ASP A 307 18.22 9.07 -21.44
N VAL A 308 18.29 10.34 -21.84
CA VAL A 308 19.48 11.20 -21.66
C VAL A 308 19.53 11.76 -20.24
N TRP A 309 18.37 12.07 -19.66
CA TRP A 309 18.25 12.68 -18.34
C TRP A 309 18.94 11.87 -17.23
N ILE A 310 18.89 10.54 -17.29
CA ILE A 310 19.44 9.69 -16.23
C ILE A 310 20.94 9.95 -16.02
N ALA A 311 21.69 10.18 -17.10
CA ALA A 311 23.12 10.48 -17.03
C ALA A 311 23.41 11.88 -16.47
N GLU A 312 22.51 12.84 -16.71
CA GLU A 312 22.67 14.23 -16.26
C GLU A 312 22.12 14.50 -14.86
N ALA A 313 21.27 13.62 -14.33
CA ALA A 313 20.52 13.88 -13.10
C ALA A 313 21.42 14.22 -11.91
N ASP A 314 22.55 13.53 -11.72
CA ASP A 314 23.48 13.78 -10.61
C ASP A 314 24.07 15.20 -10.66
N SER A 315 24.41 15.69 -11.85
CA SER A 315 24.92 17.05 -12.05
C SER A 315 23.88 18.10 -11.63
N TRP A 316 22.61 17.88 -11.96
CA TRP A 316 21.51 18.74 -11.54
C TRP A 316 21.27 18.68 -10.03
N TRP A 317 21.36 17.49 -9.45
CA TRP A 317 21.28 17.31 -8.01
C TRP A 317 22.37 18.12 -7.29
N ARG A 318 23.64 18.02 -7.71
CA ARG A 318 24.75 18.77 -7.12
C ARG A 318 24.64 20.29 -7.33
N LYS A 319 24.10 20.72 -8.47
CA LYS A 319 23.85 22.14 -8.77
C LYS A 319 22.76 22.75 -7.87
N LEU A 320 21.74 21.97 -7.52
CA LEU A 320 20.54 22.45 -6.81
C LEU A 320 20.61 22.23 -5.30
N PHE A 321 21.40 21.26 -4.84
CA PHE A 321 21.42 20.87 -3.43
C PHE A 321 22.84 20.75 -2.92
N LYS A 322 23.03 21.07 -1.63
CA LYS A 322 24.31 20.98 -0.93
C LYS A 322 24.62 19.53 -0.54
N ILE A 323 24.72 18.65 -1.54
CA ILE A 323 24.87 17.20 -1.37
C ILE A 323 26.22 16.85 -0.76
N GLU A 324 27.27 17.52 -1.23
CA GLU A 324 28.67 17.28 -0.82
C GLU A 324 28.86 17.41 0.70
N LYS A 325 28.07 18.26 1.36
CA LYS A 325 28.07 18.40 2.82
C LYS A 325 27.73 17.09 3.57
N PHE A 326 26.98 16.19 2.93
CA PHE A 326 26.48 14.96 3.54
C PHE A 326 27.19 13.71 3.02
N GLU A 327 27.96 13.83 1.95
CA GLU A 327 28.75 12.73 1.41
C GLU A 327 30.02 12.52 2.24
N THR A 328 30.42 11.27 2.38
CA THR A 328 31.72 10.89 2.93
C THR A 328 32.44 9.99 1.93
N VAL A 329 33.63 9.50 2.29
CA VAL A 329 34.37 8.53 1.46
C VAL A 329 33.51 7.29 1.20
N ASN A 330 32.86 6.77 2.25
CA ASN A 330 32.10 5.52 2.21
C ASN A 330 30.58 5.73 2.10
N ARG A 331 30.10 6.96 1.91
CA ARG A 331 28.68 7.26 1.86
C ARG A 331 28.39 8.27 0.76
N LYS A 332 27.65 7.85 -0.26
CA LYS A 332 27.31 8.68 -1.42
C LYS A 332 25.82 8.89 -1.55
N PHE A 333 25.43 10.00 -2.18
CA PHE A 333 24.03 10.30 -2.41
C PHE A 333 23.37 9.28 -3.32
N SER A 334 22.10 8.93 -3.04
CA SER A 334 21.42 7.84 -3.75
C SER A 334 20.57 8.28 -4.95
N GLY A 335 20.48 9.59 -5.24
CA GLY A 335 19.55 10.13 -6.25
C GLY A 335 18.11 10.28 -5.73
N VAL A 336 17.89 10.18 -4.41
CA VAL A 336 16.54 10.17 -3.81
C VAL A 336 16.51 11.00 -2.53
N ILE A 337 15.47 11.79 -2.38
CA ILE A 337 15.11 12.45 -1.11
C ILE A 337 13.63 12.22 -0.80
N GLU A 338 13.23 12.43 0.44
CA GLU A 338 11.82 12.57 0.83
C GLU A 338 11.62 13.90 1.53
N THR A 339 10.55 14.63 1.19
CA THR A 339 10.30 15.96 1.76
C THR A 339 8.82 16.28 1.84
N ASP A 340 8.45 17.03 2.88
CA ASP A 340 7.14 17.66 3.10
C ASP A 340 7.16 19.16 2.76
N GLY A 341 8.28 19.69 2.27
CA GLY A 341 8.51 21.12 2.03
C GLY A 341 9.19 21.85 3.19
N LYS A 342 9.31 21.23 4.38
CA LYS A 342 9.98 21.81 5.56
C LYS A 342 11.25 21.04 5.91
N ALA A 343 11.12 19.73 6.06
CA ALA A 343 12.21 18.80 6.32
C ALA A 343 12.55 17.99 5.07
N VAL A 344 13.77 17.46 5.04
CA VAL A 344 14.23 16.56 3.99
C VAL A 344 14.98 15.37 4.60
N SER A 345 14.58 14.18 4.17
CA SER A 345 15.28 12.92 4.40
C SER A 345 16.09 12.61 3.14
N ILE A 346 17.41 12.67 3.25
CA ILE A 346 18.36 12.43 2.17
C ILE A 346 18.76 10.96 2.21
N VAL A 347 18.47 10.23 1.15
CA VAL A 347 18.81 8.81 1.06
C VAL A 347 20.25 8.69 0.55
N MET A 348 21.05 7.92 1.27
CA MET A 348 22.48 7.74 1.01
C MET A 348 22.80 6.26 0.88
N ARG A 349 23.67 5.90 -0.06
CA ARG A 349 24.19 4.54 -0.24
C ARG A 349 25.57 4.44 0.38
N LYS A 350 25.81 3.37 1.14
CA LYS A 350 27.12 3.00 1.66
C LYS A 350 27.46 1.58 1.17
N PRO A 351 28.72 1.24 0.86
CA PRO A 351 29.08 -0.15 0.59
C PRO A 351 28.77 -0.99 1.84
N LYS A 352 28.25 -2.20 1.64
CA LYS A 352 28.09 -3.17 2.71
C LYS A 352 29.46 -3.46 3.30
N ARG A 353 29.57 -3.43 4.63
CA ARG A 353 30.76 -3.95 5.29
C ARG A 353 30.77 -5.46 5.09
N GLU A 354 31.92 -6.02 4.74
CA GLU A 354 32.12 -7.47 4.92
C GLU A 354 31.87 -7.76 6.40
N ILE A 355 30.93 -8.68 6.66
CA ILE A 355 30.76 -9.22 8.01
C ILE A 355 31.98 -10.11 8.19
N VAL A 356 33.04 -9.56 8.79
CA VAL A 356 34.07 -10.40 9.38
C VAL A 356 33.38 -11.05 10.58
N GLU A 357 33.10 -12.34 10.47
CA GLU A 357 32.80 -13.16 11.65
C GLU A 357 34.09 -13.21 12.47
N THR A 358 34.35 -12.16 13.24
CA THR A 358 35.33 -12.24 14.31
C THR A 358 34.74 -13.25 15.29
N ALA A 359 35.37 -14.41 15.42
CA ALA A 359 35.07 -15.32 16.51
C ALA A 359 35.14 -14.50 17.79
N LEU A 360 34.03 -14.36 18.49
CA LEU A 360 33.99 -13.69 19.79
C LEU A 360 34.89 -14.53 20.70
N ASP A 361 36.05 -14.00 21.06
CA ASP A 361 36.86 -14.59 22.12
C ASP A 361 36.08 -14.37 23.42
N GLU A 362 35.88 -15.42 24.24
CA GLU A 362 35.06 -15.37 25.46
C GLU A 362 35.50 -14.27 26.45
N LYS A 363 36.72 -13.75 26.25
CA LYS A 363 37.35 -12.69 27.04
C LYS A 363 37.00 -11.25 26.60
N ASP A 364 36.43 -11.06 25.42
CA ASP A 364 36.01 -9.75 24.89
C ASP A 364 34.53 -9.44 25.17
N CYS A 365 33.84 -10.31 25.90
CA CYS A 365 32.51 -10.05 26.47
C CYS A 365 32.63 -9.11 27.69
N ASP A 366 33.19 -7.92 27.50
CA ASP A 366 33.10 -6.84 28.47
C ASP A 366 31.63 -6.38 28.55
N VAL A 367 30.92 -6.93 29.53
CA VAL A 367 29.65 -6.47 30.11
C VAL A 367 28.75 -5.74 29.11
N LEU A 368 28.12 -6.51 28.23
CA LEU A 368 26.97 -6.05 27.47
C LEU A 368 25.83 -5.81 28.48
N TRP A 369 25.54 -4.55 28.80
CA TRP A 369 24.32 -4.18 29.51
C TRP A 369 23.14 -4.35 28.55
N ASP A 370 22.67 -5.59 28.39
CA ASP A 370 21.40 -5.86 27.75
C ASP A 370 20.28 -5.30 28.63
N LEU A 371 19.80 -4.11 28.27
CA LEU A 371 18.55 -3.57 28.76
C LEU A 371 17.42 -4.47 28.24
N ASP A 372 16.92 -5.34 29.11
CA ASP A 372 15.70 -6.10 28.89
C ASP A 372 14.55 -5.14 28.52
N PRO A 373 14.00 -5.19 27.28
CA PRO A 373 12.90 -4.32 26.87
C PRO A 373 11.59 -4.61 27.64
N GLY A 374 11.57 -5.63 28.52
CA GLY A 374 10.49 -5.97 29.43
C GLY A 374 10.58 -5.38 30.84
N ARG A 375 11.69 -4.74 31.25
CA ARG A 375 11.82 -4.13 32.58
C ARG A 375 10.99 -2.85 32.71
N ARG A 376 9.94 -2.90 33.54
CA ARG A 376 9.01 -1.77 33.81
C ARG A 376 9.47 -0.87 34.95
N ASP A 377 10.58 -1.20 35.60
CA ASP A 377 11.15 -0.55 36.78
C ASP A 377 12.00 0.70 36.46
N LEU A 378 12.23 1.01 35.18
CA LEU A 378 13.14 2.08 34.74
C LEU A 378 12.48 3.44 34.49
N PHE A 379 11.16 3.57 34.63
CA PHE A 379 10.46 4.87 34.54
C PHE A 379 9.60 5.10 35.77
N VAL A 380 10.22 5.55 36.85
CA VAL A 380 9.48 6.14 37.96
C VAL A 380 9.53 7.66 37.81
N ALA A 381 8.38 8.26 37.49
CA ALA A 381 8.25 9.71 37.53
C ALA A 381 8.25 10.14 39.00
N THR A 382 9.24 10.94 39.39
CA THR A 382 9.24 11.66 40.67
C THR A 382 8.63 13.03 40.49
N ASN A 383 7.77 13.44 41.42
CA ASN A 383 7.32 14.83 41.47
C ASN A 383 8.48 15.75 41.88
N GLN A 384 8.25 17.06 41.83
CA GLN A 384 9.22 18.10 42.19
C GLN A 384 9.66 18.07 43.68
N PHE A 385 9.09 17.19 44.50
CA PHE A 385 9.45 16.96 45.90
C PHE A 385 10.18 15.62 46.12
N GLY A 386 10.49 14.88 45.05
CA GLY A 386 11.27 13.64 45.11
C GLY A 386 10.47 12.39 45.45
N GLU A 387 9.14 12.46 45.47
CA GLU A 387 8.28 11.31 45.77
C GLU A 387 7.93 10.53 44.49
N LYS A 388 7.99 9.20 44.58
CA LYS A 388 7.65 8.28 43.49
C LYS A 388 6.13 8.25 43.30
N ILE A 389 5.67 8.56 42.09
CA ILE A 389 4.26 8.40 41.72
C ILE A 389 4.11 6.97 41.16
N PHE A 390 3.25 6.16 41.78
CA PHE A 390 2.91 4.80 41.33
C PHE A 390 1.91 4.80 40.18
#